data_AF-A0A2V8D6Z1-F1
#
_entry.id   AF-A0A2V8D6Z1-F1
#
_cell.length_a   1.000
_cell.length_b   1.000
_cell.length_c   1.000
_cell.angle_alpha   90.00
_cell.angle_beta   90.00
_cell.angle_gamma   90.00
#
_symmetry.space_group_name_H-M   'P 1'
#
loop_
_entity.id
_entity.type
_entity.pdbx_description
1 polymer ?
#
loop_
_entity_poly.entity_id
_entity_poly.type
_entity_poly.pdbx_seq_one_letter_code
_entity_poly.pdbx_strand_id
1 'polypeptide(L)' 'RLPHPVFEGDTIYARSEVLETRESKSRATVGLVRVKTTGVNQHGIPVIEFKRSFMVWKRGHAPPSGPRAART' A
#
# COMPACT_ATOMS: atom_id res chain seq x y z
N ARG A 1 -6.86 -1.39 12.71
CA ARG A 1 -6.59 -1.65 14.14
C ARG A 1 -5.31 -0.94 14.52
N LEU A 2 -5.27 -0.32 15.70
CA LEU A 2 -4.11 0.37 16.26
C LEU A 2 -3.81 -0.24 17.64
N PRO A 3 -3.16 -1.41 17.70
CA PRO A 3 -3.06 -2.17 18.95
C PRO A 3 -2.08 -1.58 19.97
N HIS A 4 -1.09 -0.79 19.53
CA HIS A 4 -0.12 -0.13 20.41
C HIS A 4 0.15 1.31 19.94
N PRO A 5 0.38 2.25 20.86
CA PRO A 5 0.77 3.62 20.50
C PRO A 5 2.17 3.65 19.89
N VAL A 6 2.51 4.79 19.29
CA VAL A 6 3.87 5.16 18.90
C VAL A 6 4.30 6.36 19.71
N PHE A 7 5.61 6.50 19.91
CA PHE A 7 6.20 7.64 20.58
C PHE A 7 7.29 8.29 19.71
N GLU A 8 7.70 9.49 20.08
CA GLU A 8 8.84 10.15 19.45
C GLU A 8 10.08 9.25 19.51
N GLY A 9 10.81 9.17 18.39
CA GLY A 9 12.00 8.32 18.26
C GLY A 9 11.73 6.88 17.81
N ASP A 10 10.47 6.43 17.77
CA ASP A 10 10.16 5.11 17.21
C ASP A 10 10.53 5.02 15.72
N THR A 11 11.14 3.89 15.34
CA THR A 11 11.40 3.57 13.93
C THR A 11 10.37 2.56 13.44
N ILE A 12 9.59 2.93 12.43
CA ILE A 12 8.49 2.09 11.93
C ILE A 12 8.88 1.38 10.63
N TYR A 13 8.69 0.06 10.62
CA TYR A 13 8.77 -0.77 9.42
C TYR A 13 7.37 -1.24 9.04
N ALA A 14 7.12 -1.42 7.75
CA ALA A 14 5.84 -1.92 7.27
C ALA A 14 6.03 -3.07 6.27
N ARG A 15 5.21 -4.11 6.42
CA ARG A 15 5.07 -5.20 5.46
C ARG A 15 3.64 -5.22 4.94
N SER A 16 3.51 -5.48 3.65
CA SER A 16 2.22 -5.65 2.98
C SER A 16 2.12 -7.02 2.33
N GLU A 17 0.96 -7.66 2.47
CA GLU A 17 0.61 -8.95 1.86
C GLU A 17 -0.60 -8.76 0.95
N VAL A 18 -0.47 -9.17 -0.31
CA VAL A 18 -1.59 -9.18 -1.25
C VAL A 18 -2.49 -10.34 -0.88
N LEU A 19 -3.74 -10.03 -0.50
CA LEU A 19 -4.74 -11.02 -0.12
C LEU A 19 -5.58 -11.48 -1.30
N GLU A 20 -5.84 -10.57 -2.24
CA GLU A 20 -6.76 -10.79 -3.34
C GLU A 20 -6.47 -9.82 -4.47
N THR A 21 -6.64 -10.30 -5.70
CA THR A 21 -6.71 -9.45 -6.89
C THR A 21 -7.97 -9.78 -7.66
N ARG A 22 -8.66 -8.74 -8.14
CA ARG A 22 -9.85 -8.93 -8.97
C ARG A 22 -9.99 -7.83 -10.00
N GLU A 23 -10.78 -8.12 -11.02
CA GLU A 23 -11.15 -7.14 -12.02
C GLU A 23 -12.12 -6.08 -11.47
N SER A 24 -12.00 -4.84 -11.98
CA SER A 24 -13.01 -3.82 -11.75
C SER A 24 -14.22 -4.07 -12.64
N LYS A 25 -15.40 -4.15 -12.05
CA LYS A 25 -16.66 -4.33 -12.80
C LYS A 25 -17.04 -3.09 -13.60
N SER A 26 -16.63 -1.89 -13.16
CA SER A 26 -17.05 -0.61 -13.76
C SER A 26 -15.94 0.09 -14.54
N ARG A 27 -14.67 -0.33 -14.41
CA ARG A 27 -13.51 0.32 -15.04
C ARG A 27 -12.58 -0.73 -15.64
N ALA A 28 -12.81 -1.10 -16.89
CA ALA A 28 -12.13 -2.21 -17.57
C ALA A 28 -10.58 -2.14 -17.57
N THR A 29 -10.02 -0.93 -17.42
CA THR A 29 -8.58 -0.64 -17.46
C THR A 29 -7.85 -0.78 -16.13
N VAL A 30 -8.56 -1.03 -15.02
CA VAL A 30 -7.97 -1.17 -13.68
C VAL A 30 -8.42 -2.46 -12.99
N GLY A 31 -7.51 -3.07 -12.23
CA GLY A 31 -7.82 -4.12 -11.26
C GLY A 31 -7.93 -3.53 -9.85
N LEU A 32 -8.58 -4.27 -8.94
CA LEU A 32 -8.54 -3.99 -7.52
C LEU A 32 -7.64 -4.99 -6.81
N VAL A 33 -6.73 -4.48 -5.99
CA VAL A 33 -5.80 -5.29 -5.18
C VAL A 33 -6.09 -5.03 -3.71
N ARG A 34 -6.51 -6.07 -2.99
CA ARG A 34 -6.73 -6.01 -1.54
C ARG A 34 -5.48 -6.46 -0.81
N VAL A 35 -5.01 -5.63 0.10
CA VAL A 35 -3.74 -5.79 0.78
C VAL A 35 -3.96 -5.70 2.30
N LYS A 36 -3.36 -6.61 3.06
CA LYS A 36 -3.14 -6.43 4.50
C LYS A 36 -1.78 -5.78 4.69
N THR A 37 -1.74 -4.72 5.48
CA THR A 37 -0.48 -4.09 5.88
C THR A 37 -0.37 -4.14 7.39
N THR A 38 0.81 -4.54 7.86
CA THR A 38 1.19 -4.51 9.26
C THR A 38 2.40 -3.60 9.41
N GLY A 39 2.28 -2.59 10.27
CA GLY A 39 3.38 -1.74 10.70
C GLY A 39 3.87 -2.16 12.08
N VAL A 40 5.19 -2.24 12.27
CA VAL A 40 5.85 -2.61 13.52
C VAL A 40 6.88 -1.54 13.90
N ASN A 41 7.13 -1.33 15.20
CA ASN A 41 8.24 -0.49 15.66
C ASN A 41 9.59 -1.26 15.67
N GLN A 42 10.67 -0.61 16.14
CA GLN A 42 12.02 -1.16 16.24
C GLN A 42 12.14 -2.44 17.10
N HIS A 43 11.16 -2.70 17.97
CA HIS A 43 11.10 -3.89 18.81
C HIS A 43 10.25 -5.01 18.19
N GLY A 44 9.76 -4.82 16.95
CA GLY A 44 8.87 -5.76 16.28
C GLY A 44 7.43 -5.74 16.80
N ILE A 45 7.07 -4.77 17.65
CA ILE A 45 5.71 -4.66 18.20
C ILE A 45 4.78 -4.07 17.13
N PRO A 46 3.66 -4.73 16.79
CA PRO A 46 2.73 -4.20 15.82
C PRO A 46 2.06 -2.94 16.35
N VAL A 47 2.15 -1.83 15.62
CA VAL A 47 1.51 -0.54 15.99
C VAL A 47 0.28 -0.26 15.13
N ILE A 48 0.21 -0.85 13.94
CA ILE A 48 -0.95 -0.75 13.05
C ILE A 48 -1.15 -2.03 12.25
N GLU A 49 -2.41 -2.43 12.10
CA GLU A 49 -2.83 -3.44 11.12
C GLU A 49 -4.09 -2.97 10.41
N PHE A 50 -4.08 -2.99 9.08
CA PHE A 50 -5.25 -2.63 8.28
C PHE A 50 -5.30 -3.38 6.96
N LYS A 51 -6.52 -3.50 6.43
CA LYS A 51 -6.78 -4.01 5.10
C LYS A 51 -7.26 -2.84 4.25
N ARG A 52 -6.64 -2.64 3.08
CA ARG A 52 -7.09 -1.63 2.10
C ARG A 52 -7.14 -2.23 0.71
N SER A 53 -7.99 -1.64 -0.13
CA SER A 53 -8.08 -1.97 -1.54
C SER A 53 -7.57 -0.81 -2.38
N PHE A 54 -6.73 -1.11 -3.36
CA PHE A 54 -6.22 -0.14 -4.33
C PHE A 54 -6.79 -0.41 -5.70
N MET A 55 -6.96 0.64 -6.51
CA MET A 55 -7.07 0.49 -7.95
C MET A 55 -5.68 0.53 -8.56
N VAL A 56 -5.36 -0.47 -9.38
CA VAL A 56 -4.08 -0.59 -10.07
C VAL A 56 -4.35 -0.66 -11.56
N TRP A 57 -3.67 0.18 -12.34
CA TRP A 57 -3.76 0.13 -13.79
C TRP A 57 -3.29 -1.22 -14.32
N LYS A 58 -4.07 -1.78 -15.25
CA LYS A 58 -3.58 -2.89 -16.07
C LYS A 58 -2.41 -2.42 -16.91
N ARG A 59 -1.56 -3.37 -17.31
CA ARG A 59 -0.43 -3.11 -18.21
C ARG A 59 -0.92 -2.35 -19.45
N GLY A 60 -0.23 -1.25 -19.80
CA GLY A 60 -0.57 -0.42 -20.96
C GLY A 60 -1.67 0.61 -20.76
N HIS A 61 -2.33 0.65 -19.60
CA HIS A 61 -3.42 1.61 -19.33
C HIS A 61 -3.05 2.71 -18.33
N ALA A 62 -1.83 2.70 -17.79
CA ALA A 62 -1.37 3.76 -16.91
C ALA A 62 -1.27 5.08 -17.67
N PRO A 63 -1.63 6.23 -17.06
CA PRO A 63 -1.36 7.54 -17.63
C PRO A 63 0.14 7.70 -17.95
N PRO A 64 0.49 8.54 -18.93
CA PRO A 64 1.89 8.89 -19.17
C PRO A 64 2.52 9.36 -17.85
N SER A 65 3.69 8.83 -17.51
CA SER A 65 4.45 9.36 -16.37
C SER A 65 4.73 10.84 -16.64
N GLY A 66 4.43 11.71 -15.66
CA GLY A 66 4.77 13.12 -15.73
C GLY A 66 6.29 13.33 -15.94
N PRO A 67 6.72 14.56 -16.26
CA PRO A 67 8.13 14.84 -16.52
C PRO A 67 8.97 14.32 -15.36
N ARG A 68 9.91 13.43 -15.67
CA ARG A 68 10.90 12.93 -14.73
C ARG A 68 11.72 14.14 -14.30
N ALA A 69 11.58 14.59 -13.05
CA ALA A 69 12.42 15.65 -12.50
C ALA A 69 13.87 15.32 -12.85
N ALA A 70 14.51 16.21 -13.60
CA ALA A 70 15.89 16.03 -14.02
C ALA A 70 16.72 15.82 -12.75
N ARG A 71 17.43 14.70 -12.68
CA ARG A 71 18.45 14.52 -11.66
C ARG A 71 19.58 15.49 -12.02
N THR A 72 19.68 16.60 -11.31
CA THR A 72 20.93 17.37 -11.19
C THR A 72 21.93 16.60 -10.33
#